data_AF-A0A0U5JUP4-F1
#
_entry.id   AF-A0A0U5JUP4-F1
#
_cell.length_a   1.000
_cell.length_b   1.000
_cell.length_c   1.000
_cell.angle_alpha   90.00
_cell.angle_beta   90.00
_cell.angle_gamma   90.00
#
_symmetry.space_group_name_H-M   'P 1'
#
loop_
_entity.id
_entity.type
_entity.pdbx_description
1 polymer ?
#
loop_
_entity_poly.entity_id
_entity_poly.type
_entity_poly.pdbx_seq_one_letter_code
_entity_poly.pdbx_strand_id
1 'polypeptide(L)' 'MATSEATKRAIKNYQEKNPLMRTYWNRKGGARQFILADLSKDTKLSQAINSNRIQYINDLKELRGNIDQRLKDLQR' A
#
# COMPACT_ATOMS: atom_id res chain seq x y z
N MET A 1 -16.04 13.77 2.61
CA MET A 1 -16.55 14.13 1.27
C MET A 1 -16.51 12.88 0.40
N ALA A 2 -17.66 12.36 -0.02
CA ALA A 2 -17.70 11.23 -0.94
C ALA A 2 -17.28 11.71 -2.34
N THR A 3 -16.35 11.00 -2.98
CA THR A 3 -15.91 11.31 -4.34
C THR A 3 -17.08 11.10 -5.31
N SER A 4 -17.40 12.10 -6.14
CA SER A 4 -18.53 11.99 -7.07
C SER A 4 -18.28 10.87 -8.09
N GLU A 5 -19.35 10.27 -8.62
CA GLU A 5 -19.26 9.24 -9.66
C GLU A 5 -18.50 9.74 -10.90
N ALA A 6 -18.63 11.03 -11.22
CA ALA A 6 -17.85 11.68 -12.29
C ALA A 6 -16.34 11.64 -12.00
N THR A 7 -15.92 11.94 -10.77
CA THR A 7 -14.50 11.86 -10.36
C THR A 7 -13.99 10.42 -10.43
N LYS A 8 -14.79 9.43 -10.00
CA LYS A 8 -14.42 8.01 -10.09
C LYS A 8 -14.20 7.58 -11.55
N ARG A 9 -15.11 7.98 -12.45
CA ARG A 9 -14.98 7.71 -13.89
C ARG A 9 -13.76 8.41 -14.50
N ALA A 10 -13.50 9.66 -14.14
CA ALA A 10 -12.32 10.40 -14.62
C ALA A 10 -11.00 9.74 -14.18
N ILE A 11 -10.90 9.32 -12.91
CA ILE A 11 -9.74 8.61 -12.39
C ILE A 11 -9.55 7.27 -13.12
N LYS A 12 -10.64 6.52 -13.34
CA LYS A 12 -10.61 5.25 -14.08
C LYS A 12 -10.09 5.45 -15.50
N ASN A 13 -10.66 6.40 -16.25
CA ASN A 13 -10.24 6.70 -17.62
C ASN A 13 -8.78 7.15 -17.68
N TYR A 14 -8.33 7.94 -16.70
CA TYR A 14 -6.93 8.35 -16.62
C TYR A 14 -6.00 7.15 -16.37
N GLN A 15 -6.37 6.26 -15.44
CA GLN A 15 -5.59 5.05 -15.14
C GLN A 15 -5.53 4.08 -16.31
N GLU A 16 -6.61 3.96 -17.10
CA GLU A 16 -6.64 3.14 -18.32
C GLU A 16 -5.70 3.70 -19.39
N LYS A 17 -5.64 5.03 -19.54
CA LYS A 17 -4.71 5.70 -20.47
C LYS A 17 -3.26 5.74 -19.96
N ASN A 18 -3.03 5.51 -18.67
CA ASN A 18 -1.71 5.58 -18.03
C ASN A 18 -1.40 4.30 -17.24
N PRO A 19 -1.16 3.16 -17.93
CA PRO A 19 -0.99 1.86 -17.29
C PRO A 19 0.21 1.80 -16.33
N LEU A 20 1.30 2.53 -16.63
CA LEU A 20 2.46 2.63 -15.74
C LEU A 20 2.10 3.32 -14.41
N MET A 21 1.35 4.43 -14.49
CA MET A 21 0.93 5.16 -13.29
C MET A 21 -0.08 4.36 -12.46
N ARG A 22 -1.00 3.65 -13.13
CA ARG A 22 -1.90 2.69 -12.47
C ARG A 22 -1.11 1.62 -11.72
N THR A 23 -0.08 1.05 -12.35
CA THR A 23 0.79 0.04 -11.73
C THR A 23 1.48 0.61 -10.49
N TYR A 24 2.08 1.79 -10.60
CA TYR A 24 2.73 2.48 -9.49
C TYR A 24 1.78 2.70 -8.30
N TRP A 25 0.58 3.24 -8.56
CA TRP A 25 -0.42 3.49 -7.51
C TRP A 25 -0.95 2.21 -6.87
N ASN A 26 -1.17 1.15 -7.63
CA ASN A 26 -1.59 -0.14 -7.08
C ASN A 26 -0.53 -0.71 -6.14
N ARG A 27 0.75 -0.66 -6.53
CA ARG A 27 1.86 -1.13 -5.69
C ARG A 27 2.00 -0.29 -4.42
N LYS A 28 1.94 1.04 -4.54
CA LYS A 28 1.94 1.97 -3.40
C LYS A 28 0.75 1.73 -2.46
N GLY A 29 -0.44 1.51 -3.02
CA GLY A 29 -1.66 1.23 -2.28
C GLY A 29 -1.58 -0.08 -1.49
N GLY A 30 -1.13 -1.16 -2.12
CA GLY A 30 -0.94 -2.46 -1.46
C GLY A 30 0.07 -2.40 -0.31
N ALA A 31 1.23 -1.74 -0.51
CA ALA A 31 2.21 -1.54 0.55
C ALA A 31 1.61 -0.73 1.73
N ARG A 32 0.86 0.33 1.43
CA ARG A 32 0.18 1.13 2.46
C ARG A 32 -0.87 0.33 3.23
N GLN A 33 -1.65 -0.51 2.55
CA GLN A 33 -2.64 -1.37 3.20
C GLN A 33 -2.00 -2.39 4.13
N PHE A 34 -0.86 -2.95 3.75
CA PHE A 34 -0.09 -3.84 4.62
C PHE A 34 0.40 -3.10 5.87
N ILE A 35 1.06 -1.95 5.71
CA ILE A 35 1.66 -1.17 6.82
C ILE A 35 0.60 -0.61 7.78
N LEU A 36 -0.52 -0.11 7.25
CA LEU A 36 -1.57 0.58 8.00
C LEU A 36 -2.82 -0.29 8.21
N ALA A 37 -2.66 -1.62 8.19
CA ALA A 37 -3.75 -2.54 8.39
C ALA A 37 -4.45 -2.28 9.74
N ASP A 38 -5.77 -2.16 9.72
CA ASP A 38 -6.57 -2.05 10.94
C ASP A 38 -6.82 -3.45 11.51
N LEU A 39 -6.07 -3.77 12.57
CA LEU A 39 -6.04 -5.11 13.18
C LEU A 39 -7.24 -5.39 14.08
N SER A 40 -8.10 -4.40 14.31
CA SER A 40 -9.36 -4.55 15.04
C SER A 40 -10.51 -5.06 14.16
N LYS A 41 -10.37 -4.94 12.84
CA LYS A 41 -11.40 -5.36 11.89
C LYS A 41 -11.26 -6.84 11.54
N ASP A 42 -12.39 -7.49 11.33
CA ASP A 42 -12.43 -8.87 10.85
C ASP A 42 -12.24 -8.93 9.33
N THR A 43 -10.99 -8.75 8.90
CA THR A 43 -10.60 -8.89 7.49
C THR A 43 -9.57 -10.00 7.36
N LYS A 44 -9.49 -10.65 6.19
CA LYS A 44 -8.47 -11.68 5.91
C LYS A 44 -7.05 -11.20 6.21
N LEU A 45 -6.74 -9.93 5.90
CA LEU A 45 -5.44 -9.32 6.19
C LEU A 45 -5.20 -9.18 7.70
N SER A 46 -6.17 -8.66 8.44
CA SER A 46 -6.08 -8.53 9.90
C SER A 46 -5.91 -9.88 10.58
N GLN A 47 -6.71 -10.89 10.19
CA GLN A 47 -6.58 -12.26 10.67
C GLN A 47 -5.18 -12.82 10.41
N ALA A 48 -4.68 -12.70 9.16
CA ALA A 48 -3.35 -13.18 8.79
C ALA A 48 -2.23 -12.49 9.57
N ILE A 49 -2.32 -11.17 9.76
CA ILE A 49 -1.35 -10.40 10.56
C ILE A 49 -1.41 -10.82 12.03
N ASN A 50 -2.60 -10.96 12.62
CA ASN A 50 -2.76 -11.34 14.02
C ASN A 50 -2.25 -12.77 14.28
N SER A 51 -2.49 -13.71 13.35
CA SER A 51 -1.93 -15.07 13.43
C SER A 51 -0.40 -15.12 13.29
N ASN A 52 0.22 -14.12 12.65
CA ASN A 52 1.67 -14.05 12.39
C ASN A 52 2.32 -12.82 13.03
N ARG A 53 1.83 -12.39 14.20
CA ARG A 53 2.14 -11.08 14.80
C ARG A 53 3.63 -10.77 14.93
N ILE A 54 4.42 -11.74 15.40
CA ILE A 54 5.87 -11.57 15.60
C ILE A 54 6.57 -11.39 14.26
N GLN A 55 6.23 -12.22 13.27
CA GLN A 55 6.78 -12.12 11.92
C GLN A 55 6.42 -10.77 11.30
N TYR A 56 5.17 -10.34 11.41
CA TYR A 56 4.73 -9.04 10.91
C TYR A 56 5.52 -7.87 11.51
N ILE A 57 5.83 -7.91 12.81
CA ILE A 57 6.67 -6.88 13.46
C ILE A 57 8.10 -6.89 12.87
N ASN A 58 8.67 -8.06 12.61
CA ASN A 58 9.99 -8.18 12.00
C ASN A 58 10.00 -7.68 10.56
N ASP A 59 8.98 -8.05 9.77
CA ASP A 59 8.81 -7.58 8.40
C ASP A 59 8.72 -6.05 8.34
N LEU A 60 7.98 -5.41 9.25
CA LEU A 60 7.91 -3.94 9.32
C LEU A 60 9.27 -3.29 9.63
N LYS A 61 10.08 -3.91 10.50
CA LYS A 61 11.44 -3.40 10.82
C LYS A 61 12.37 -3.54 9.61
N GLU A 62 12.32 -4.67 8.92
CA GLU A 62 13.10 -4.91 7.71
C GLU A 62 12.69 -3.94 6.59
N LEU A 63 11.38 -3.79 6.35
CA LEU A 63 10.85 -2.85 5.37
C LEU A 63 11.31 -1.42 5.63
N ARG A 64 11.37 -0.97 6.89
CA ARG A 64 11.93 0.35 7.24
C ARG A 64 13.37 0.49 6.76
N GLY A 65 14.23 -0.49 7.06
CA GLY A 65 15.63 -0.46 6.62
C GLY A 65 15.77 -0.46 5.10
N ASN A 66 14.97 -1.27 4.40
CA ASN A 66 14.95 -1.32 2.94
C ASN A 66 14.48 0.01 2.32
N ILE A 67 13.49 0.68 2.92
CA ILE A 67 13.02 2.01 2.51
C ILE A 67 14.13 3.05 2.71
N ASP A 68 14.76 3.07 3.88
CA ASP A 68 15.84 4.01 4.19
C ASP A 68 17.01 3.86 3.21
N GLN A 69 17.42 2.63 2.92
CA GLN A 69 18.45 2.37 1.92
C GLN A 69 18.04 2.84 0.53
N ARG A 70 16.80 2.52 0.11
CA ARG A 70 16.31 2.93 -1.22
C ARG A 70 16.23 4.45 -1.38
N LEU A 71 15.89 5.18 -0.32
CA LEU A 71 15.90 6.65 -0.34
C LEU A 71 17.32 7.18 -0.53
N LYS A 72 18.31 6.63 0.19
CA LYS A 72 19.72 6.98 0.00
C LYS A 72 20.19 6.71 -1.43
N ASP A 73 19.81 5.58 -2.01
CA ASP A 73 20.23 5.21 -3.37
C ASP A 73 19.63 6.14 -4.43
N LEU A 74 18.40 6.64 -4.22
CA LEU A 74 17.71 7.53 -5.16
C LEU A 74 18.06 9.02 -5.02
N GLN A 75 18.68 9.42 -3.91
CA GLN A 75 19.12 10.80 -3.64
C GLN A 75 20.58 11.06 -4.04
N ARG A 76 21.27 10.04 -4.56
CA ARG A 76 22.59 10.15 -5.19
C ARG A 76 22.45 10.57 -6.65
#